data_AF-A0A950X1T4-F1
#
_entry.id   AF-A0A950X1T4-F1
#
_cell.length_a   1.000
_cell.length_b   1.000
_cell.length_c   1.000
_cell.angle_alpha   90.00
_cell.angle_beta   90.00
_cell.angle_gamma   90.00
#
_symmetry.space_group_name_H-M   'P 1'
#
loop_
_entity.id
_entity.type
_entity.pdbx_description
1 polymer ?
#
loop_
_entity_poly.entity_id
_entity_poly.type
_entity_poly.pdbx_seq_one_letter_code
_entity_poly.pdbx_strand_id
1 'polypeptide(L)'
;MKLSKTKEANIGSTISHVVSVWSLLILLVALIVAFSIIKPDTFPTYFNFRSILNNKSVQALLALAVFLPMTANHFDLSVGYLLGISQVLVIGLQGQGLNWPEASGIVL
;
A
#
# COMPACT_ATOMS: atom_id res chain seq x y z
N MET A 1 6.80 6.53 52.49
CA MET A 1 5.93 5.33 52.37
C MET A 1 4.70 5.67 51.55
N LYS A 2 4.78 5.56 50.22
CA LYS A 2 3.64 5.33 49.33
C LYS A 2 4.16 4.49 48.16
N LEU A 3 3.48 3.37 48.00
CA LEU A 3 3.92 2.19 47.29
C LEU A 3 4.02 2.42 45.78
N SER A 4 5.10 1.87 45.23
CA SER A 4 5.15 1.26 43.91
C SER A 4 3.76 0.82 43.42
N LYS A 5 3.20 1.55 42.45
CA LYS A 5 2.26 0.97 41.49
C LYS A 5 3.06 0.71 40.22
N THR A 6 3.78 -0.40 40.22
CA THR A 6 4.20 -1.06 38.98
C THR A 6 2.95 -1.24 38.13
N LYS A 7 2.90 -0.44 37.07
CA LYS A 7 1.90 -0.46 36.01
C LYS A 7 1.92 -1.87 35.44
N GLU A 8 1.00 -2.73 35.86
CA GLU A 8 0.79 -4.02 35.21
C GLU A 8 0.50 -3.72 33.75
N ALA A 9 1.49 -3.97 32.89
CA ALA A 9 1.32 -3.90 31.45
C ALA A 9 0.30 -4.96 31.10
N ASN A 10 -0.96 -4.55 30.97
CA ASN A 10 -2.05 -5.41 30.51
C ASN A 10 -1.68 -5.85 29.10
N ILE A 11 -1.24 -7.10 28.96
CA ILE A 11 -0.82 -7.70 27.69
C ILE A 11 -1.88 -7.47 26.60
N GLY A 12 -3.18 -7.49 26.96
CA GLY A 12 -4.28 -7.15 26.07
C GLY A 12 -4.23 -5.72 25.52
N SER A 13 -3.88 -4.72 26.34
CA SER A 13 -3.75 -3.32 25.91
C SER A 13 -2.52 -3.07 25.02
N THR A 14 -1.43 -3.80 25.27
CA THR A 14 -0.24 -3.75 24.41
C THR A 14 -0.51 -4.41 23.06
N ILE A 15 -1.18 -5.58 23.05
CA ILE A 15 -1.57 -6.27 21.81
C ILE A 15 -2.55 -5.42 21.00
N SER A 16 -3.57 -4.83 21.63
CA SER A 16 -4.53 -3.97 20.91
C SER A 16 -3.86 -2.76 20.28
N HIS A 17 -2.88 -2.17 20.96
CA HIS A 17 -2.12 -1.04 20.43
C HIS A 17 -1.24 -1.45 19.24
N VAL A 18 -0.53 -2.58 19.34
CA VAL A 18 0.29 -3.10 18.24
C VAL A 18 -0.57 -3.44 17.02
N VAL A 19 -1.69 -4.14 17.22
CA VAL A 19 -2.63 -4.45 16.13
C VAL A 19 -3.20 -3.18 15.50
N SER A 20 -3.53 -2.16 16.30
CA SER A 20 -4.05 -0.89 15.76
C SER A 20 -3.03 -0.15 14.89
N VAL A 21 -1.75 -0.12 15.29
CA VAL A 21 -0.70 0.61 14.58
C VAL A 21 -0.17 -0.18 13.37
N TRP A 22 -0.07 -1.50 13.49
CA TRP A 22 0.57 -2.37 12.50
C TRP A 22 -0.42 -3.23 11.71
N SER A 23 -1.72 -2.98 11.83
CA SER A 23 -2.81 -3.75 11.19
C SER A 23 -2.54 -4.04 9.71
N LEU A 24 -2.11 -3.04 8.94
CA LEU A 24 -1.84 -3.20 7.51
C LEU A 24 -0.67 -4.16 7.24
N LEU A 25 0.40 -4.05 8.02
CA LEU A 25 1.58 -4.92 7.88
C LEU A 25 1.27 -6.35 8.31
N ILE A 26 0.51 -6.50 9.40
CA ILE A 26 0.01 -7.79 9.88
C ILE A 26 -0.88 -8.44 8.83
N LEU A 27 -1.82 -7.67 8.25
CA LEU A 27 -2.71 -8.14 7.19
C LEU A 27 -1.92 -8.57 5.95
N LEU A 28 -0.91 -7.82 5.55
CA LEU A 28 -0.03 -8.18 4.44
C LEU A 28 0.65 -9.54 4.69
N VAL A 29 1.26 -9.74 5.85
CA VAL A 29 1.92 -11.00 6.21
C VAL A 29 0.90 -12.14 6.23
N ALA A 30 -0.27 -11.91 6.83
CA ALA A 30 -1.34 -12.91 6.87
C ALA A 30 -1.79 -13.34 5.46
N LEU A 31 -1.96 -12.39 4.53
CA LEU A 31 -2.31 -12.68 3.14
C LEU A 31 -1.20 -13.44 2.42
N ILE A 32 0.06 -13.06 2.62
CA ILE A 32 1.20 -13.78 2.02
C ILE A 32 1.22 -15.24 2.47
N VAL A 33 1.06 -15.49 3.77
CA VAL A 33 1.02 -16.85 4.33
C VAL A 33 -0.19 -17.62 3.78
N ALA A 34 -1.39 -17.02 3.83
CA ALA A 34 -2.61 -17.65 3.38
C ALA A 34 -2.53 -18.07 1.90
N PHE A 35 -2.12 -17.17 1.00
CA PHE A 35 -2.02 -17.50 -0.41
C PHE A 35 -0.84 -18.44 -0.73
N SER A 36 0.24 -18.42 0.05
CA SER A 36 1.33 -19.39 -0.10
C SER A 36 0.87 -20.81 0.23
N ILE A 37 -0.02 -20.98 1.22
CA ILE A 37 -0.59 -22.27 1.58
C ILE A 37 -1.66 -22.71 0.56
N ILE A 38 -2.54 -21.81 0.14
CA ILE A 38 -3.65 -22.14 -0.77
C ILE A 38 -3.19 -22.36 -2.21
N LYS A 39 -2.16 -21.63 -2.66
CA LYS A 39 -1.61 -21.67 -4.03
C LYS A 39 -0.08 -21.80 -4.03
N PRO A 40 0.46 -22.93 -3.57
CA PRO A 40 1.91 -23.13 -3.44
C PRO A 40 2.65 -23.10 -4.78
N ASP A 41 1.99 -23.51 -5.87
CA ASP A 41 2.66 -23.60 -7.18
C ASP A 41 2.70 -22.26 -7.94
N THR A 42 1.87 -21.28 -7.54
CA THR A 42 1.73 -20.01 -8.29
C THR A 42 2.06 -18.78 -7.46
N PHE A 43 1.66 -18.73 -6.20
CA PHE A 43 1.81 -17.55 -5.37
C PHE A 43 3.24 -17.31 -4.87
N PRO A 44 3.93 -18.27 -4.21
CA PRO A 44 5.30 -18.07 -3.72
C PRO A 44 6.35 -18.25 -4.83
N THR A 45 6.04 -17.82 -6.06
CA THR A 45 6.97 -17.89 -7.20
C THR A 45 7.69 -16.56 -7.41
N TYR A 46 8.93 -16.63 -7.90
CA TYR A 46 9.72 -15.43 -8.24
C TYR A 46 8.99 -14.55 -9.28
N PHE A 47 8.30 -15.18 -10.22
CA PHE A 47 7.52 -14.47 -11.24
C PHE A 47 6.38 -13.65 -10.62
N ASN A 48 5.59 -14.25 -9.73
CA ASN A 48 4.51 -13.55 -9.05
C ASN A 48 5.02 -12.42 -8.15
N PHE A 49 6.10 -12.67 -7.39
CA PHE A 49 6.72 -11.64 -6.56
C PHE A 49 7.19 -10.43 -7.38
N ARG A 50 7.91 -10.68 -8.48
CA ARG A 50 8.35 -9.63 -9.40
C ARG A 50 7.17 -8.89 -10.03
N SER A 51 6.10 -9.60 -10.40
CA SER A 51 4.88 -8.99 -10.95
C SER A 51 4.21 -8.05 -9.95
N ILE A 52 4.05 -8.48 -8.69
CA ILE A 52 3.47 -7.65 -7.63
C ILE A 52 4.30 -6.38 -7.41
N LEU A 53 5.63 -6.51 -7.30
CA LEU A 53 6.53 -5.38 -7.12
C LEU A 53 6.50 -4.42 -8.32
N ASN A 54 6.50 -4.95 -9.54
CA ASN A 54 6.44 -4.15 -10.75
C ASN A 54 5.14 -3.32 -10.81
N ASN A 55 4.00 -3.94 -10.48
CA ASN A 55 2.69 -3.26 -10.44
C ASN A 55 2.61 -2.12 -9.41
N LYS A 56 3.48 -2.09 -8.40
CA LYS A 56 3.53 -1.03 -7.38
C LYS A 56 4.71 -0.07 -7.55
N SER A 57 5.55 -0.29 -8.55
CA SER A 57 6.79 0.45 -8.73
C SER A 57 6.55 1.94 -9.02
N VAL A 58 5.54 2.26 -9.85
CA VAL A 58 5.22 3.66 -10.18
C VAL A 58 4.76 4.44 -8.94
N GLN A 59 3.85 3.88 -8.16
CA GLN A 59 3.39 4.53 -6.92
C GLN A 59 4.52 4.66 -5.89
N ALA A 60 5.42 3.67 -5.80
CA ALA A 60 6.58 3.73 -4.92
C ALA A 60 7.58 4.82 -5.34
N LEU A 61 7.91 4.92 -6.63
CA LEU A 61 8.79 5.95 -7.16
C LEU A 61 8.20 7.35 -6.98
N LEU A 62 6.89 7.51 -7.18
CA LEU A 62 6.21 8.78 -6.95
C LEU A 62 6.19 9.16 -5.45
N ALA A 63 5.97 8.20 -4.55
CA ALA A 63 6.07 8.46 -3.11
C ALA A 63 7.48 8.94 -2.72
N LEU A 64 8.53 8.35 -3.30
CA LEU A 64 9.91 8.83 -3.13
C LEU A 64 10.14 10.22 -3.75
N ALA A 65 9.53 10.50 -4.90
CA ALA A 65 9.63 11.82 -5.55
C ALA A 65 8.98 12.92 -4.71
N VAL A 66 7.81 12.66 -4.11
CA VAL A 66 7.07 13.60 -3.25
C VAL A 66 7.71 13.70 -1.86
N PHE A 67 8.47 12.70 -1.41
CA PHE A 67 9.20 12.76 -0.15
C PHE A 67 10.20 13.94 -0.11
N LEU A 68 10.91 14.22 -1.21
CA LEU A 68 11.86 15.34 -1.29
C LEU A 68 11.24 16.71 -0.97
N PRO A 69 10.18 17.19 -1.66
CA PRO A 69 9.56 18.47 -1.34
C PRO A 69 8.89 18.47 0.05
N MET A 70 8.38 17.33 0.52
CA MET A 70 7.87 17.22 1.89
C MET A 70 8.93 17.52 2.95
N THR A 71 10.17 17.04 2.77
CA THR A 71 11.27 17.36 3.69
C THR A 71 11.69 18.84 3.64
N ALA A 72 11.44 19.51 2.52
CA ALA A 72 11.65 20.95 2.35
C ALA A 72 10.47 21.80 2.89
N ASN A 73 9.53 21.22 3.65
CA ASN A 73 8.30 21.85 4.12
C ASN A 73 7.36 22.38 3.01
N HIS A 74 7.49 21.85 1.79
CA HIS A 74 6.58 22.14 0.69
C HIS A 74 5.69 20.93 0.44
N PHE A 75 4.53 20.91 1.11
CA PHE A 75 3.55 19.83 0.96
C PHE A 75 2.62 20.11 -0.22
N ASP A 76 2.73 19.29 -1.28
CA ASP A 76 1.84 19.35 -2.43
C ASP A 76 1.08 18.04 -2.60
N LEU A 77 -0.25 18.09 -2.40
CA LEU A 77 -1.16 16.96 -2.56
C LEU A 77 -1.59 16.74 -4.02
N SER A 78 -1.33 17.70 -4.91
CA SER A 78 -1.79 17.65 -6.30
C SER A 78 -1.25 16.43 -7.04
N VAL A 79 -0.03 16.00 -6.73
CA VAL A 79 0.62 14.82 -7.33
C VAL A 79 -0.14 13.53 -7.03
N GLY A 80 -0.55 13.33 -5.77
CA GLY A 80 -1.33 12.16 -5.38
C GLY A 80 -2.75 12.19 -5.96
N TYR A 81 -3.36 13.38 -5.99
CA TYR A 81 -4.70 13.58 -6.56
C TYR A 81 -4.74 13.29 -8.07
N LEU A 82 -3.80 13.85 -8.83
CA LEU A 82 -3.71 13.64 -10.28
C LEU A 82 -3.45 12.17 -10.60
N LEU A 83 -2.52 11.51 -9.91
CA LEU A 83 -2.26 10.08 -10.09
C LEU A 83 -3.53 9.25 -9.85
N GLY A 84 -4.25 9.52 -8.76
CA GLY A 84 -5.47 8.80 -8.41
C GLY A 84 -6.57 8.96 -9.46
N ILE A 85 -6.86 10.19 -9.88
CA ILE A 85 -7.90 10.46 -10.89
C ILE A 85 -7.51 9.89 -12.25
N SER A 86 -6.28 10.11 -12.71
CA SER A 86 -5.82 9.57 -13.99
C SER A 86 -5.95 8.05 -14.04
N GLN A 87 -5.57 7.36 -12.95
CA GLN A 87 -5.69 5.90 -12.88
C GLN A 87 -7.16 5.43 -12.93
N VAL A 88 -8.05 6.06 -12.15
CA VAL A 88 -9.48 5.72 -12.15
C VAL A 88 -10.12 5.99 -13.52
N LEU A 89 -9.76 7.10 -14.17
CA LEU A 89 -10.29 7.47 -15.49
C LEU A 89 -9.83 6.48 -16.57
N VAL A 90 -8.54 6.14 -16.62
CA VAL A 90 -8.00 5.16 -17.57
C VAL A 90 -8.66 3.78 -17.40
N ILE A 91 -8.87 3.34 -16.17
CA ILE A 91 -9.55 2.05 -15.89
C ILE A 91 -11.04 2.15 -16.26
N GLY A 92 -11.69 3.26 -15.94
CA GLY A 92 -13.10 3.49 -16.27
C GLY A 92 -13.36 3.51 -17.78
N LEU A 93 -12.47 4.15 -18.54
CA LEU A 93 -12.53 4.18 -20.01
C LEU A 93 -12.28 2.80 -20.63
N GLN A 94 -11.35 2.02 -20.08
CA GLN A 94 -11.16 0.63 -20.50
C GLN A 94 -12.41 -0.23 -20.24
N GLY A 95 -13.12 0.02 -19.14
CA GLY A 95 -14.41 -0.64 -18.86
C GLY A 95 -15.50 -0.33 -19.88
N GLN A 96 -15.39 0.76 -20.63
CA GLN A 96 -16.31 1.14 -21.71
C GLN A 96 -15.90 0.58 -23.08
N GLY A 97 -14.83 -0.21 -23.15
CA GLY A 97 -14.38 -0.89 -24.37
C GLY A 97 -13.22 -0.22 -25.10
N LEU A 98 -12.66 0.87 -24.57
CA LEU A 98 -11.44 1.47 -25.12
C LEU A 98 -10.21 0.64 -24.78
N ASN A 99 -9.27 0.52 -25.72
CA ASN A 99 -8.00 -0.15 -25.44
C ASN A 99 -7.14 0.72 -24.52
N TRP A 100 -6.23 0.09 -23.77
CA TRP A 100 -5.36 0.81 -22.84
C TRP A 100 -4.54 1.97 -23.47
N PRO A 101 -4.07 1.93 -24.74
CA PRO A 101 -3.35 3.05 -25.33
C PRO A 101 -4.27 4.24 -25.60
N GLU A 102 -5.49 3.98 -26.08
CA GLU A 102 -6.49 5.00 -26.39
C GLU A 102 -6.97 5.67 -25.11
N ALA A 103 -7.28 4.87 -24.09
CA ALA A 103 -7.66 5.36 -22.78
C ALA A 103 -6.55 6.22 -22.15
N SER A 104 -5.28 5.78 -22.24
CA SER A 104 -4.14 6.54 -21.70
C SER A 104 -3.90 7.85 -22.46
N GLY A 105 -4.06 7.85 -23.79
CA GLY A 105 -3.90 9.03 -24.62
C GLY A 105 -5.01 10.08 -24.47
N ILE A 106 -6.18 9.71 -23.95
CA ILE A 106 -7.26 10.66 -23.63
C ILE A 106 -7.02 11.34 -22.28
N VAL A 107 -6.36 10.65 -21.34
CA VAL A 107 -6.18 11.10 -19.96
C VAL A 107 -4.93 11.96 -19.77
N LEU A 108 -3.89 11.72 -20.58
CA LEU A 108 -2.63 12.47 -20.61
C LEU A 108 -2.70 13.66 -21.57
#